data_AF-A0A7Y8S3F7-F1
#
_entry.id   AF-A0A7Y8S3F7-F1
#
_cell.length_a   1.000
_cell.length_b   1.000
_cell.length_c   1.000
_cell.angle_alpha   90.00
_cell.angle_beta   90.00
_cell.angle_gamma   90.00
#
_symmetry.space_group_name_H-M   'P 1'
#
loop_
_entity.id
_entity.type
_entity.pdbx_description
1 polymer ?
#
loop_
_entity_poly.entity_id
_entity_poly.type
_entity_poly.pdbx_seq_one_letter_code
_entity_poly.pdbx_strand_id
1 'polypeptide(L)'
;MVVDRIPEARGAASAKINDSYFEGTPLEILEYLNLGNATRTLGKKAITKVEKAAEKALKNEVKDVKKVIAERSKSLDLKEHPTKTKQFGSKKMKELKKKIDNRTITKQEYQDYIWNKKFAKKRKAGVTEFWDMEAERIMNGQPTTRNWSEKQVQDILSGKVPKYDGKPMAGHHTYSASKYPHLSDKGEIIYPATFKEHFYGWHGGNWKNSKPGEPIKSIKDF
;
A
#
# COMPACT_ATOMS: atom_id res chain seq x y z
N MET A 1 -34.37 51.52 -0.52
CA MET A 1 -33.80 50.64 0.50
C MET A 1 -33.27 49.40 -0.18
N VAL A 2 -31.97 49.17 0.00
CA VAL A 2 -31.16 47.96 -0.19
C VAL A 2 -31.67 46.91 -1.20
N VAL A 3 -31.06 46.98 -2.38
CA VAL A 3 -30.87 45.86 -3.31
C VAL A 3 -29.98 44.81 -2.65
N ASP A 4 -30.35 43.54 -2.70
CA ASP A 4 -29.37 42.47 -2.83
C ASP A 4 -29.90 41.33 -3.68
N ARG A 5 -29.19 41.14 -4.80
CA ARG A 5 -29.33 40.05 -5.77
C ARG A 5 -28.80 38.76 -5.16
N ILE A 6 -29.54 37.68 -5.34
CA ILE A 6 -28.97 36.32 -5.32
C ILE A 6 -28.93 35.86 -6.78
N PRO A 7 -27.74 35.73 -7.41
CA PRO A 7 -27.60 34.95 -8.63
C PRO A 7 -26.82 33.65 -8.39
N GLU A 8 -27.51 32.58 -8.76
CA GLU A 8 -27.07 31.39 -9.50
C GLU A 8 -25.69 30.75 -9.26
N ALA A 9 -25.75 29.44 -9.00
CA ALA A 9 -24.64 28.52 -9.12
C ALA A 9 -24.40 28.12 -10.60
N ARG A 10 -23.20 28.41 -11.13
CA ARG A 10 -22.54 27.64 -12.22
C ARG A 10 -21.01 27.79 -12.17
N GLY A 11 -20.30 26.67 -12.30
CA GLY A 11 -19.14 26.56 -13.19
C GLY A 11 -17.72 26.71 -12.61
N ALA A 12 -17.14 25.57 -12.22
CA ALA A 12 -15.76 25.09 -12.44
C ALA A 12 -14.57 26.08 -12.56
N ALA A 13 -13.57 25.90 -11.69
CA ALA A 13 -12.15 26.04 -12.06
C ALA A 13 -11.21 25.25 -11.13
N SER A 14 -10.48 24.32 -11.75
CA SER A 14 -9.15 23.81 -11.38
C SER A 14 -8.36 24.69 -10.39
N ALA A 15 -8.10 24.18 -9.18
CA ALA A 15 -6.93 24.59 -8.41
C ALA A 15 -5.81 23.57 -8.68
N LYS A 16 -4.94 23.92 -9.63
CA LYS A 16 -3.61 23.34 -9.75
C LYS A 16 -2.88 23.63 -8.44
N ILE A 17 -2.54 22.60 -7.68
CA ILE A 17 -1.47 22.72 -6.68
C ILE A 17 -0.22 22.15 -7.35
N ASN A 18 0.41 22.98 -8.18
CA ASN A 18 1.78 22.74 -8.61
C ASN A 18 2.71 23.16 -7.46
N ASP A 19 3.66 22.26 -7.18
CA ASP A 19 5.03 22.54 -6.75
C ASP A 19 5.24 23.63 -5.69
N SER A 20 5.35 23.18 -4.44
CA SER A 20 6.56 23.50 -3.67
C SER A 20 6.96 22.28 -2.85
N TYR A 21 8.17 21.78 -3.12
CA TYR A 21 8.87 20.91 -2.19
C TYR A 21 9.05 21.70 -0.90
N PHE A 22 8.31 21.37 0.15
CA PHE A 22 8.56 21.94 1.46
C PHE A 22 9.74 21.17 2.08
N GLU A 23 10.94 21.73 1.95
CA GLU A 23 12.16 21.24 2.61
C GLU A 23 12.17 21.69 4.08
N GLY A 24 11.20 21.18 4.84
CA GLY A 24 11.11 21.37 6.29
C GLY A 24 11.55 20.13 7.04
N THR A 25 12.04 20.32 8.25
CA THR A 25 12.17 19.24 9.24
C THR A 25 10.81 18.57 9.47
N PRO A 26 10.76 17.31 9.93
CA PRO A 26 9.49 16.62 10.20
C PRO A 26 8.49 17.41 11.07
N LEU A 27 8.99 18.29 11.95
CA LEU A 27 8.18 19.19 12.79
C LEU A 27 7.49 20.29 11.98
N GLU A 28 8.16 20.87 10.99
CA GLU A 28 7.62 21.97 10.18
C GLU A 28 6.56 21.47 9.19
N ILE A 29 6.69 20.22 8.72
CA ILE A 29 5.67 19.56 7.88
C ILE A 29 4.39 19.28 8.70
N LEU A 30 4.54 18.88 9.96
CA LEU A 30 3.42 18.68 10.90
C LEU A 30 2.74 20.00 11.30
N GLU A 31 3.48 21.10 11.33
CA GLU A 31 2.93 22.44 11.56
C GLU A 31 2.14 22.94 10.35
N TYR A 32 2.67 22.75 9.13
CA TYR A 32 2.01 23.13 7.88
C TYR A 32 0.67 22.40 7.65
N LEU A 33 0.58 21.12 8.05
CA LEU A 33 -0.65 20.33 7.94
C LEU A 33 -1.70 20.66 9.02
N ASN A 34 -1.34 21.41 10.07
CA ASN A 34 -2.20 21.68 11.24
C ASN A 34 -2.68 23.13 11.36
N LEU A 35 -2.51 23.98 10.34
CA LEU A 35 -2.97 25.37 10.38
C LEU A 35 -4.48 25.50 10.10
N GLY A 36 -5.27 24.99 11.04
CA GLY A 36 -6.64 25.40 11.35
C GLY A 36 -6.71 25.76 12.83
N ASN A 37 -6.48 27.04 13.14
CA ASN A 37 -6.21 27.60 14.47
C ASN A 37 -7.27 27.25 15.54
N ALA A 38 -6.98 26.27 16.43
CA ALA A 38 -7.62 26.16 17.76
C ALA A 38 -6.95 25.17 18.76
N THR A 39 -5.67 24.77 18.68
CA THR A 39 -5.21 23.62 19.48
C THR A 39 -3.74 23.64 19.92
N ARG A 40 -3.19 24.79 20.34
CA ARG A 40 -1.76 24.88 20.76
C ARG A 40 -1.41 24.07 22.02
N THR A 41 -2.40 23.68 22.83
CA THR A 41 -2.21 22.83 24.04
C THR A 41 -2.47 21.34 23.80
N LEU A 42 -3.29 21.00 22.80
CA LEU A 42 -3.57 19.61 22.38
C LEU A 42 -2.46 19.05 21.48
N GLY A 43 -1.78 19.93 20.71
CA GLY A 43 -0.67 19.56 19.82
C GLY A 43 0.53 18.96 20.54
N LYS A 44 1.00 19.54 21.66
CA LYS A 44 2.17 19.00 22.38
C LYS A 44 1.95 17.57 22.89
N LYS A 45 0.78 17.28 23.49
CA LYS A 45 0.47 15.92 23.97
C LYS A 45 0.36 14.90 22.83
N ALA A 46 -0.20 15.29 21.69
CA ALA A 46 -0.28 14.43 20.51
C ALA A 46 1.12 14.17 19.91
N ILE A 47 1.96 15.20 19.81
CA ILE A 47 3.35 15.11 19.33
C ILE A 47 4.17 14.18 20.23
N THR A 48 4.15 14.36 21.57
CA THR A 48 4.89 13.48 22.49
C THR A 48 4.39 12.03 22.46
N LYS A 49 3.09 11.82 22.15
CA LYS A 49 2.52 10.48 22.00
C LYS A 49 3.00 9.81 20.72
N VAL A 50 3.08 10.56 19.61
CA VAL A 50 3.60 10.07 18.32
C VAL A 50 5.11 9.81 18.41
N GLU A 51 5.88 10.66 19.09
CA GLU A 51 7.32 10.45 19.34
C GLU A 51 7.57 9.18 20.17
N LYS A 52 6.84 9.00 21.29
CA LYS A 52 6.95 7.76 22.10
C LYS A 52 6.47 6.52 21.36
N ALA A 53 5.47 6.65 20.49
CA ALA A 53 4.99 5.59 19.61
C ALA A 53 6.07 5.19 18.58
N ALA A 54 6.73 6.17 17.97
CA ALA A 54 7.83 5.96 17.03
C ALA A 54 9.06 5.32 17.72
N GLU A 55 9.45 5.81 18.90
CA GLU A 55 10.55 5.21 19.68
C GLU A 55 10.26 3.76 20.08
N LYS A 56 9.01 3.44 20.44
CA LYS A 56 8.60 2.07 20.78
C LYS A 56 8.57 1.17 19.54
N ALA A 57 8.18 1.70 18.38
CA ALA A 57 8.25 0.97 17.11
C ALA A 57 9.70 0.63 16.73
N LEU A 58 10.65 1.55 16.98
CA LEU A 58 12.09 1.34 16.76
C LEU A 58 12.71 0.25 17.64
N LYS A 59 12.11 -0.08 18.79
CA LYS A 59 12.63 -1.07 19.75
C LYS A 59 12.00 -2.47 19.63
N ASN A 60 11.17 -2.73 18.61
CA ASN A 60 10.63 -4.08 18.43
C ASN A 60 11.72 -5.04 17.94
N GLU A 61 11.85 -6.16 18.65
CA GLU A 61 12.61 -7.32 18.22
C GLU A 61 12.07 -7.81 16.86
N VAL A 62 12.97 -8.14 15.94
CA VAL A 62 12.63 -8.62 14.58
C VAL A 62 11.77 -9.87 14.71
N LYS A 63 10.46 -9.71 14.50
CA LYS A 63 9.52 -10.82 14.59
C LYS A 63 9.73 -11.72 13.38
N ASP A 64 9.82 -13.02 13.64
CA ASP A 64 9.78 -14.05 12.59
C ASP A 64 8.61 -13.76 11.64
N VAL A 65 8.94 -13.45 10.38
CA VAL A 65 7.99 -13.05 9.32
C VAL A 65 6.82 -14.02 9.22
N LYS A 66 7.10 -15.33 9.38
CA LYS A 66 6.06 -16.37 9.37
C LYS A 66 5.04 -16.15 10.48
N LYS A 67 5.49 -15.84 11.70
CA LYS A 67 4.62 -15.59 12.85
C LYS A 67 3.80 -14.31 12.67
N VAL A 68 4.40 -13.26 12.12
CA VAL A 68 3.69 -12.00 11.82
C VAL A 68 2.54 -12.23 10.85
N ILE A 69 2.79 -12.96 9.77
CA ILE A 69 1.76 -13.26 8.77
C ILE A 69 0.71 -14.19 9.34
N ALA A 70 1.10 -15.25 10.07
CA ALA A 70 0.15 -16.18 10.68
C ALA A 70 -0.80 -15.48 11.67
N GLU A 71 -0.29 -14.55 12.49
CA GLU A 71 -1.11 -13.79 13.43
C GLU A 71 -2.10 -12.86 12.71
N ARG A 72 -1.64 -12.17 11.66
CA ARG A 72 -2.48 -11.25 10.87
C ARG A 72 -3.52 -11.99 10.04
N SER A 73 -3.23 -13.21 9.58
CA SER A 73 -4.11 -13.99 8.71
C SER A 73 -5.03 -14.96 9.45
N LYS A 74 -4.97 -15.02 10.79
CA LYS A 74 -5.68 -16.02 11.61
C LYS A 74 -7.20 -16.10 11.40
N SER A 75 -7.83 -14.99 11.05
CA SER A 75 -9.29 -14.90 10.84
C SER A 75 -9.70 -15.05 9.38
N LEU A 76 -8.75 -15.29 8.47
CA LEU A 76 -9.01 -15.40 7.03
C LEU A 76 -9.21 -16.85 6.60
N ASP A 77 -9.94 -17.05 5.51
CA ASP A 77 -10.03 -18.34 4.85
C ASP A 77 -8.73 -18.63 4.10
N LEU A 78 -7.88 -19.50 4.67
CA LEU A 78 -6.60 -19.89 4.08
C LEU A 78 -6.68 -21.12 3.17
N LYS A 79 -7.88 -21.54 2.76
CA LYS A 79 -8.04 -22.58 1.73
C LYS A 79 -7.74 -22.02 0.34
N GLU A 80 -7.22 -22.87 -0.54
CA GLU A 80 -6.99 -22.50 -1.94
C GLU A 80 -8.33 -22.37 -2.69
N HIS A 81 -8.49 -21.26 -3.42
CA HIS A 81 -9.62 -21.01 -4.32
C HIS A 81 -9.11 -20.55 -5.69
N PRO A 82 -8.37 -21.38 -6.43
CA PRO A 82 -7.55 -20.92 -7.55
C PRO A 82 -8.35 -20.24 -8.67
N THR A 83 -7.76 -19.22 -9.29
CA THR A 83 -8.33 -18.57 -10.46
C THR A 83 -8.39 -19.54 -11.64
N LYS A 84 -9.53 -19.60 -12.32
CA LYS A 84 -9.68 -20.38 -13.57
C LYS A 84 -8.88 -19.79 -14.74
N THR A 85 -8.72 -18.47 -14.75
CA THR A 85 -7.98 -17.73 -15.78
C THR A 85 -6.64 -17.25 -15.24
N LYS A 86 -5.58 -17.30 -16.05
CA LYS A 86 -4.25 -16.76 -15.67
C LYS A 86 -4.21 -15.25 -15.88
N GLN A 87 -3.54 -14.54 -14.96
CA GLN A 87 -3.30 -13.11 -15.12
C GLN A 87 -2.40 -12.82 -16.33
N PHE A 88 -2.83 -11.91 -17.19
CA PHE A 88 -2.08 -11.48 -18.37
C PHE A 88 -1.09 -10.36 -18.03
N GLY A 89 0.10 -10.46 -18.63
CA GLY A 89 1.10 -9.41 -18.60
C GLY A 89 0.74 -8.20 -19.47
N SER A 90 1.55 -7.14 -19.35
CA SER A 90 1.33 -5.86 -20.02
C SER A 90 1.24 -5.96 -21.55
N LYS A 91 2.05 -6.81 -22.18
CA LYS A 91 2.06 -7.01 -23.64
C LYS A 91 0.69 -7.50 -24.14
N LYS A 92 0.17 -8.59 -23.56
CA LYS A 92 -1.14 -9.15 -23.93
C LYS A 92 -2.28 -8.16 -23.64
N MET A 93 -2.20 -7.40 -22.54
CA MET A 93 -3.18 -6.35 -22.25
C MET A 93 -3.19 -5.22 -23.29
N LYS A 94 -2.02 -4.84 -23.84
CA LYS A 94 -1.91 -3.86 -24.94
C LYS A 94 -2.51 -4.42 -26.23
N GLU A 95 -2.25 -5.69 -26.56
CA GLU A 95 -2.83 -6.36 -27.72
C GLU A 95 -4.36 -6.40 -27.65
N LEU A 96 -4.92 -6.81 -26.51
CA LEU A 96 -6.37 -6.82 -26.29
C LEU A 96 -6.97 -5.42 -26.38
N LYS A 97 -6.30 -4.40 -25.82
CA LYS A 97 -6.75 -3.00 -25.95
C LYS A 97 -6.79 -2.54 -27.41
N LYS A 98 -5.78 -2.87 -28.21
CA LYS A 98 -5.77 -2.55 -29.65
C LYS A 98 -6.95 -3.20 -30.38
N LYS A 99 -7.30 -4.44 -30.05
CA LYS A 99 -8.49 -5.10 -30.60
C LYS A 99 -9.80 -4.42 -30.18
N ILE A 100 -9.90 -3.93 -28.94
CA ILE A 100 -11.06 -3.14 -28.48
C ILE A 100 -11.18 -1.86 -29.33
N ASP A 101 -10.08 -1.14 -29.51
CA ASP A 101 -10.06 0.13 -30.25
C ASP A 101 -10.42 -0.06 -31.73
N ASN A 102 -9.92 -1.14 -32.31
CA ASN A 102 -10.21 -1.52 -33.70
C ASN A 102 -11.56 -2.25 -33.84
N ARG A 103 -12.32 -2.46 -32.75
CA ARG A 103 -13.58 -3.21 -32.73
C ARG A 103 -13.49 -4.64 -33.30
N THR A 104 -12.33 -5.28 -33.17
CA THR A 104 -12.06 -6.65 -33.64
C THR A 104 -11.96 -7.69 -32.50
N ILE A 105 -12.23 -7.27 -31.27
CA ILE A 105 -12.15 -8.15 -30.10
C ILE A 105 -13.31 -9.16 -30.06
N THR A 106 -13.02 -10.40 -29.69
CA THR A 106 -14.07 -11.40 -29.41
C THR A 106 -14.72 -11.19 -28.04
N LYS A 107 -15.92 -11.74 -27.82
CA LYS A 107 -16.61 -11.67 -26.51
C LYS A 107 -15.74 -12.23 -25.38
N GLN A 108 -15.10 -13.39 -25.59
CA GLN A 108 -14.25 -14.02 -24.59
C GLN A 108 -13.02 -13.15 -24.27
N GLU A 109 -12.33 -12.65 -25.29
CA GLU A 109 -11.17 -11.77 -25.10
C GLU A 109 -11.51 -10.49 -24.33
N TYR A 110 -12.71 -9.94 -24.55
CA TYR A 110 -13.17 -8.78 -23.79
C TYR A 110 -13.43 -9.13 -22.32
N GLN A 111 -14.07 -10.28 -22.03
CA GLN A 111 -14.27 -10.74 -20.65
C GLN A 111 -12.94 -10.96 -19.94
N ASP A 112 -11.99 -11.60 -20.63
CA ASP A 112 -10.62 -11.82 -20.17
C ASP A 112 -9.89 -10.51 -19.86
N TYR A 113 -10.02 -9.49 -20.73
CA TYR A 113 -9.47 -8.15 -20.51
C TYR A 113 -10.05 -7.49 -19.26
N ILE A 114 -11.38 -7.50 -19.12
CA ILE A 114 -12.09 -6.89 -17.98
C ILE A 114 -11.75 -7.63 -16.68
N TRP A 115 -11.76 -8.96 -16.70
CA TRP A 115 -11.36 -9.78 -15.57
C TRP A 115 -9.94 -9.45 -15.13
N ASN A 116 -8.98 -9.35 -16.06
CA ASN A 116 -7.59 -9.03 -15.72
C ASN A 116 -7.44 -7.64 -15.09
N LYS A 117 -8.20 -6.64 -15.59
CA LYS A 117 -8.24 -5.30 -14.97
C LYS A 117 -8.83 -5.32 -13.56
N LYS A 118 -9.95 -6.01 -13.37
CA LYS A 118 -10.60 -6.14 -12.05
C LYS A 118 -9.67 -6.84 -11.07
N PHE A 119 -9.04 -7.93 -11.50
CA PHE A 119 -8.10 -8.69 -10.67
C PHE A 119 -6.85 -7.88 -10.31
N ALA A 120 -6.28 -7.13 -11.26
CA ALA A 120 -5.16 -6.22 -10.97
C ALA A 120 -5.55 -5.11 -9.99
N LYS A 121 -6.75 -4.53 -10.13
CA LYS A 121 -7.29 -3.54 -9.19
C LYS A 121 -7.45 -4.15 -7.79
N LYS A 122 -8.00 -5.37 -7.70
CA LYS A 122 -8.17 -6.12 -6.44
C LYS A 122 -6.83 -6.31 -5.73
N ARG A 123 -5.82 -6.81 -6.44
CA ARG A 123 -4.45 -6.98 -5.91
C ARG A 123 -3.84 -5.68 -5.42
N LYS A 124 -4.03 -4.58 -6.17
CA LYS A 124 -3.55 -3.26 -5.78
C LYS A 124 -4.23 -2.77 -4.50
N ALA A 125 -5.53 -3.01 -4.34
CA ALA A 125 -6.29 -2.62 -3.15
C ALA A 125 -5.70 -3.25 -1.88
N GLY A 126 -5.33 -4.54 -1.90
CA GLY A 126 -4.70 -5.17 -0.73
C GLY A 126 -3.35 -4.54 -0.38
N VAL A 127 -2.55 -4.15 -1.37
CA VAL A 127 -1.28 -3.43 -1.12
C VAL A 127 -1.53 -2.01 -0.58
N THR A 128 -2.56 -1.33 -1.06
CA THR A 128 -2.96 -0.02 -0.51
C THR A 128 -3.43 -0.15 0.94
N GLU A 129 -4.36 -1.05 1.21
CA GLU A 129 -4.88 -1.32 2.56
C GLU A 129 -3.74 -1.67 3.53
N PHE A 130 -2.75 -2.44 3.08
CA PHE A 130 -1.56 -2.72 3.87
C PHE A 130 -0.81 -1.46 4.33
N TRP A 131 -0.59 -0.50 3.44
CA TRP A 131 0.12 0.74 3.78
C TRP A 131 -0.71 1.62 4.71
N ASP A 132 -2.03 1.64 4.53
CA ASP A 132 -2.96 2.35 5.42
C ASP A 132 -2.90 1.74 6.84
N MET A 133 -2.97 0.41 6.95
CA MET A 133 -2.80 -0.31 8.22
C MET A 133 -1.42 -0.06 8.86
N GLU A 134 -0.36 0.06 8.06
CA GLU A 134 0.98 0.33 8.58
C GLU A 134 1.09 1.75 9.13
N ALA A 135 0.51 2.73 8.45
CA ALA A 135 0.39 4.10 8.95
C ALA A 135 -0.42 4.15 10.26
N GLU A 136 -1.54 3.42 10.33
CA GLU A 136 -2.33 3.31 11.56
C GLU A 136 -1.54 2.71 12.73
N ARG A 137 -0.73 1.67 12.49
CA ARG A 137 0.15 1.09 13.54
C ARG A 137 1.12 2.12 14.09
N ILE A 138 1.75 2.89 13.20
CA ILE A 138 2.69 3.95 13.57
C ILE A 138 1.98 5.02 14.41
N MET A 139 0.84 5.54 13.93
CA MET A 139 0.07 6.59 14.64
C MET A 139 -0.39 6.14 16.04
N ASN A 140 -0.70 4.85 16.19
CA ASN A 140 -1.18 4.27 17.44
C ASN A 140 -0.07 3.74 18.36
N GLY A 141 1.21 3.80 17.95
CA GLY A 141 2.32 3.22 18.71
C GLY A 141 2.23 1.70 18.87
N GLN A 142 1.59 1.05 17.91
CA GLN A 142 1.52 -0.40 17.81
C GLN A 142 2.80 -0.94 17.15
N PRO A 143 3.13 -2.22 17.37
CA PRO A 143 4.23 -2.84 16.65
C PRO A 143 4.03 -2.79 15.14
N THR A 144 5.00 -2.25 14.43
CA THR A 144 5.07 -2.19 12.97
C THR A 144 5.52 -3.53 12.38
N THR A 145 5.38 -3.68 11.07
CA THR A 145 5.75 -4.91 10.35
C THR A 145 7.25 -5.04 10.11
N ARG A 146 7.98 -3.92 10.18
CA ARG A 146 9.43 -3.83 10.12
C ARG A 146 9.93 -2.72 11.04
N ASN A 147 11.24 -2.70 11.24
CA ASN A 147 11.92 -1.57 11.85
C ASN A 147 12.13 -0.49 10.77
N TRP A 148 11.28 0.52 10.81
CA TRP A 148 11.32 1.64 9.88
C TRP A 148 12.28 2.72 10.39
N SER A 149 13.14 3.24 9.51
CA SER A 149 13.86 4.47 9.80
C SER A 149 12.90 5.66 9.89
N GLU A 150 13.31 6.75 10.55
CA GLU A 150 12.50 7.97 10.66
C GLU A 150 12.01 8.47 9.29
N LYS A 151 12.88 8.46 8.28
CA LYS A 151 12.50 8.84 6.92
C LYS A 151 11.42 7.94 6.33
N GLN A 152 11.52 6.63 6.53
CA GLN A 152 10.52 5.68 6.04
C GLN A 152 9.20 5.83 6.79
N VAL A 153 9.23 6.13 8.09
CA VAL A 153 8.04 6.47 8.88
C VAL A 153 7.35 7.70 8.29
N GLN A 154 8.10 8.76 7.97
CA GLN A 154 7.53 9.96 7.32
C GLN A 154 6.96 9.66 5.93
N ASP A 155 7.63 8.82 5.14
CA ASP A 155 7.10 8.37 3.84
C ASP A 155 5.74 7.66 4.05
N ILE A 156 5.66 6.69 4.96
CA ILE A 156 4.42 5.94 5.24
C ILE A 156 3.30 6.87 5.71
N LEU A 157 3.57 7.76 6.68
CA LEU A 157 2.57 8.70 7.22
C LEU A 157 2.10 9.73 6.18
N SER A 158 2.93 10.06 5.19
CA SER A 158 2.55 10.93 4.07
C SER A 158 1.90 10.19 2.89
N GLY A 159 1.59 8.89 3.05
CA GLY A 159 0.98 8.06 2.01
C GLY A 159 1.93 7.69 0.87
N LYS A 160 3.25 7.88 1.07
CA LYS A 160 4.29 7.47 0.12
C LYS A 160 4.78 6.06 0.45
N VAL A 161 5.20 5.35 -0.58
CA VAL A 161 5.85 4.04 -0.40
C VAL A 161 7.28 4.27 0.12
N PRO A 162 7.65 3.73 1.28
CA PRO A 162 8.99 3.88 1.83
C PRO A 162 10.03 3.25 0.90
N LYS A 163 11.25 3.79 0.95
CA LYS A 163 12.37 3.34 0.12
C LYS A 163 13.44 2.64 0.95
N TYR A 164 14.07 1.64 0.35
CA TYR A 164 15.29 0.99 0.84
C TYR A 164 16.35 1.12 -0.26
N ASP A 165 17.55 1.63 0.07
CA ASP A 165 18.60 1.96 -0.91
C ASP A 165 18.09 2.78 -2.12
N GLY A 166 17.24 3.78 -1.84
CA GLY A 166 16.63 4.63 -2.86
C GLY A 166 15.53 3.96 -3.71
N LYS A 167 15.25 2.67 -3.52
CA LYS A 167 14.24 1.91 -4.27
C LYS A 167 12.96 1.73 -3.45
N PRO A 168 11.77 1.95 -4.01
CA PRO A 168 10.51 1.69 -3.33
C PRO A 168 10.40 0.23 -2.87
N MET A 169 9.88 0.02 -1.66
CA MET A 169 9.57 -1.32 -1.19
C MET A 169 8.33 -1.88 -1.88
N ALA A 170 8.32 -3.18 -2.13
CA ALA A 170 7.20 -3.88 -2.76
C ALA A 170 6.23 -4.42 -1.69
N GLY A 171 4.93 -4.29 -1.92
CA GLY A 171 3.93 -5.07 -1.19
C GLY A 171 3.84 -6.48 -1.77
N HIS A 172 4.42 -7.46 -1.10
CA HIS A 172 4.38 -8.86 -1.52
C HIS A 172 3.12 -9.54 -0.98
N HIS A 173 2.32 -10.15 -1.88
CA HIS A 173 1.21 -11.04 -1.52
C HIS A 173 1.77 -12.38 -1.00
N THR A 174 1.79 -12.57 0.32
CA THR A 174 2.38 -13.78 0.97
C THR A 174 1.57 -15.05 0.69
N TYR A 175 0.29 -14.90 0.33
CA TYR A 175 -0.52 -15.93 -0.29
C TYR A 175 -0.69 -15.57 -1.77
N SER A 176 -0.27 -16.46 -2.67
CA SER A 176 -0.28 -16.20 -4.11
C SER A 176 -1.67 -15.81 -4.60
N ALA A 177 -1.79 -14.63 -5.20
CA ALA A 177 -3.07 -14.12 -5.68
C ALA A 177 -3.78 -15.06 -6.67
N SER A 178 -3.05 -15.86 -7.44
CA SER A 178 -3.67 -16.83 -8.37
C SER A 178 -4.25 -18.06 -7.67
N LYS A 179 -3.74 -18.42 -6.49
CA LYS A 179 -4.23 -19.55 -5.68
C LYS A 179 -5.24 -19.11 -4.61
N TYR A 180 -5.10 -17.87 -4.14
CA TYR A 180 -5.93 -17.24 -3.09
C TYR A 180 -6.51 -15.90 -3.58
N PRO A 181 -7.25 -15.87 -4.71
CA PRO A 181 -7.81 -14.64 -5.27
C PRO A 181 -8.82 -13.96 -4.35
N HIS A 182 -9.47 -14.71 -3.46
CA HIS A 182 -10.39 -14.18 -2.44
C HIS A 182 -9.66 -13.32 -1.41
N LEU A 183 -8.37 -13.59 -1.13
CA LEU A 183 -7.54 -12.81 -0.20
C LEU A 183 -6.76 -11.67 -0.89
N SER A 184 -6.82 -11.53 -2.21
CA SER A 184 -5.92 -10.61 -2.95
C SER A 184 -6.08 -9.12 -2.61
N ASP A 185 -7.20 -8.75 -2.02
CA ASP A 185 -7.52 -7.40 -1.53
C ASP A 185 -7.35 -7.26 -0.02
N LYS A 186 -6.68 -8.20 0.66
CA LYS A 186 -6.47 -8.19 2.12
C LYS A 186 -5.07 -7.69 2.47
N GLY A 187 -5.01 -6.55 3.14
CA GLY A 187 -3.77 -5.95 3.64
C GLY A 187 -3.04 -6.85 4.65
N GLU A 188 -3.76 -7.70 5.39
CA GLU A 188 -3.23 -8.63 6.40
C GLU A 188 -2.22 -9.62 5.83
N ILE A 189 -2.35 -10.00 4.56
CA ILE A 189 -1.45 -10.94 3.89
C ILE A 189 -0.38 -10.27 3.02
N ILE A 190 -0.20 -8.96 3.17
CA ILE A 190 0.88 -8.24 2.49
C ILE A 190 2.09 -8.13 3.41
N TYR A 191 3.27 -8.42 2.86
CA TYR A 191 4.54 -8.16 3.50
C TYR A 191 5.34 -7.12 2.71
N PRO A 192 5.88 -6.07 3.35
CA PRO A 192 6.74 -5.11 2.68
C PRO A 192 8.13 -5.71 2.49
N ALA A 193 8.56 -5.84 1.23
CA ALA A 193 9.81 -6.50 0.87
C ALA A 193 10.67 -5.60 -0.04
N THR A 194 11.98 -5.63 0.17
CA THR A 194 12.93 -5.16 -0.85
C THR A 194 12.87 -6.08 -2.07
N PHE A 195 13.47 -5.66 -3.19
CA PHE A 195 13.55 -6.51 -4.37
C PHE A 195 14.23 -7.87 -4.09
N LYS A 196 15.33 -7.86 -3.33
CA LYS A 196 16.09 -9.08 -3.02
C LYS A 196 15.28 -10.02 -2.15
N GLU A 197 14.61 -9.51 -1.14
CA GLU A 197 13.73 -10.29 -0.27
C GLU A 197 12.53 -10.87 -1.04
N HIS A 198 11.92 -10.06 -1.90
CA HIS A 198 10.81 -10.48 -2.75
C HIS A 198 11.26 -11.61 -3.69
N PHE A 199 12.33 -11.40 -4.45
CA PHE A 199 12.75 -12.37 -5.47
C PHE A 199 13.44 -13.60 -4.90
N TYR A 200 14.40 -13.44 -3.98
CA TYR A 200 15.17 -14.56 -3.44
C TYR A 200 14.55 -15.17 -2.18
N GLY A 201 13.94 -14.36 -1.32
CA GLY A 201 13.27 -14.82 -0.10
C GLY A 201 11.94 -15.49 -0.41
N TRP A 202 10.98 -14.71 -0.91
CA TRP A 202 9.62 -15.19 -1.17
C TRP A 202 9.49 -16.10 -2.40
N HIS A 203 10.29 -15.84 -3.44
CA HIS A 203 10.22 -16.59 -4.70
C HIS A 203 11.42 -17.53 -4.95
N GLY A 204 12.43 -17.57 -4.06
CA GLY A 204 13.55 -18.50 -4.19
C GLY A 204 14.41 -18.32 -5.47
N GLY A 205 14.31 -17.16 -6.14
CA GLY A 205 14.95 -16.90 -7.43
C GLY A 205 14.10 -17.23 -8.66
N ASN A 206 12.81 -17.57 -8.48
CA ASN A 206 11.88 -17.82 -9.58
C ASN A 206 10.47 -17.34 -9.22
N TRP A 207 9.97 -16.30 -9.91
CA TRP A 207 8.64 -15.70 -9.68
C TRP A 207 7.47 -16.67 -9.74
N LYS A 208 7.64 -17.87 -10.33
CA LYS A 208 6.62 -18.91 -10.37
C LYS A 208 6.50 -19.71 -9.06
N ASN A 209 7.55 -19.71 -8.25
CA ASN A 209 7.54 -20.38 -6.96
C ASN A 209 6.80 -19.52 -5.94
N SER A 210 6.03 -20.15 -5.05
CA SER A 210 5.44 -19.47 -3.89
C SER A 210 5.20 -20.48 -2.80
N LYS A 211 5.38 -20.07 -1.54
CA LYS A 211 5.02 -20.82 -0.36
C LYS A 211 4.01 -19.97 0.43
N PRO A 212 2.80 -20.49 0.72
CA PRO A 212 1.75 -19.67 1.31
C PRO A 212 2.12 -19.26 2.74
N GLY A 213 2.07 -17.95 3.01
CA GLY A 213 2.21 -17.38 4.35
C GLY A 213 3.64 -17.29 4.90
N GLU A 214 4.64 -17.81 4.20
CA GLU A 214 6.04 -17.76 4.65
C GLU A 214 7.03 -17.73 3.48
N PRO A 215 8.21 -17.12 3.65
CA PRO A 215 9.20 -17.07 2.58
C PRO A 215 9.85 -18.46 2.34
N ILE A 216 10.32 -18.70 1.11
CA ILE A 216 11.03 -19.94 0.74
C ILE A 216 12.43 -19.97 1.37
N LYS A 217 13.13 -18.83 1.34
CA LYS A 217 14.41 -18.63 2.04
C LYS A 217 14.19 -17.62 3.16
N SER A 218 14.83 -17.86 4.31
CA SER A 218 14.76 -16.94 5.45
C SER A 218 15.15 -15.53 5.02
N ILE A 219 14.29 -14.57 5.36
CA ILE A 219 14.53 -13.14 5.20
C ILE A 219 15.04 -12.65 6.54
N LYS A 220 16.29 -12.18 6.56
CA LYS A 220 16.80 -11.38 7.67
C LYS A 220 16.51 -9.94 7.29
N ASP A 221 15.73 -9.23 8.10
CA ASP A 221 15.53 -7.80 7.89
C ASP A 221 16.91 -7.12 7.88
N PHE A 222 17.20 -6.43 6.78
CA PHE A 222 18.46 -5.70 6.57
C PHE A 222 18.40 -4.30 7.18
#